data_AF-A0A6H9V375-F1
#
_entry.id   AF-A0A6H9V375-F1
#
_cell.length_a   1.000
_cell.length_b   1.000
_cell.length_c   1.000
_cell.angle_alpha   90.00
_cell.angle_beta   90.00
_cell.angle_gamma   90.00
#
_symmetry.space_group_name_H-M   'P 1'
#
loop_
_entity.id
_entity.type
_entity.pdbx_description
1 polymer ?
#
loop_
_entity_poly.entity_id
_entity_poly.type
_entity_poly.pdbx_seq_one_letter_code
_entity_poly.pdbx_strand_id
1 'polypeptide(L)'
;MSSHRLDVPELHRRLDARRRDLGLTWRGVARQTGLAISTFTRIGKGRTVEADALVTLLVWLDLDSEIAVLVEPGQPKIPCPGCRRMFEPKVDGTVRAHGCEPATQPAVSAAPTTKDTP
;
A
#
# COMPACT_ATOMS: atom_id res chain seq x y z
N MET A 1 10.83 16.80 -23.92
CA MET A 1 10.16 17.53 -22.82
C MET A 1 8.68 17.22 -22.90
N SER A 2 8.01 16.93 -21.78
CA SER A 2 6.57 16.68 -21.77
C SER A 2 5.81 17.97 -22.10
N SER A 3 4.87 17.91 -23.04
CA SER A 3 4.00 19.03 -23.45
C SER A 3 2.97 19.42 -22.39
N HIS A 4 2.81 18.59 -21.36
CA HIS A 4 1.79 18.74 -20.33
C HIS A 4 2.42 18.73 -18.95
N ARG A 5 1.83 19.53 -18.04
CA ARG A 5 2.21 19.61 -16.63
C ARG A 5 0.97 19.32 -15.79
N LEU A 6 1.15 18.51 -14.76
CA LEU A 6 0.12 18.27 -13.76
C LEU A 6 -0.13 19.52 -12.91
N ASP A 7 -1.39 19.94 -12.83
CA ASP A 7 -1.84 20.93 -11.86
C ASP A 7 -2.03 20.25 -10.49
N VAL A 8 -0.97 20.27 -9.68
CA VAL A 8 -0.94 19.65 -8.35
C VAL A 8 -1.93 20.31 -7.37
N PRO A 9 -2.05 21.66 -7.30
CA PRO A 9 -3.08 22.31 -6.50
C PRO A 9 -4.51 21.86 -6.84
N GLU A 10 -4.87 21.80 -8.12
CA GLU A 10 -6.20 21.35 -8.55
C GLU A 10 -6.43 19.87 -8.22
N LEU A 11 -5.41 19.01 -8.43
CA LEU A 11 -5.46 17.61 -8.02
C LEU A 11 -5.72 17.50 -6.50
N HIS A 12 -4.98 18.24 -5.68
CA HIS A 12 -5.18 18.25 -4.23
C HIS A 12 -6.59 18.69 -3.85
N ARG A 13 -7.13 19.72 -4.51
CA ARG A 13 -8.49 20.22 -4.27
C ARG A 13 -9.55 19.15 -4.54
N ARG A 14 -9.43 18.42 -5.66
CA ARG A 14 -10.35 17.31 -6.00
C ARG A 14 -10.25 16.16 -5.02
N LEU A 15 -9.03 15.79 -4.62
CA LEU A 15 -8.80 14.76 -3.59
C LEU A 15 -9.43 15.15 -2.26
N ASP A 16 -9.28 16.42 -1.85
CA ASP A 16 -9.82 16.93 -0.60
C ASP A 16 -11.36 16.94 -0.60
N ALA A 17 -11.99 17.29 -1.72
CA ALA A 17 -13.44 17.22 -1.89
C ALA A 17 -13.96 15.78 -1.77
N ARG A 18 -13.47 14.86 -2.61
CA ARG A 18 -13.86 13.43 -2.59
C ARG A 18 -13.62 12.80 -1.22
N ARG A 19 -12.49 13.12 -0.57
CA ARG A 19 -12.16 12.65 0.78
C ARG A 19 -13.22 13.09 1.80
N ARG A 20 -13.64 14.37 1.75
CA ARG A 20 -14.67 14.92 2.66
C ARG A 20 -16.03 14.29 2.40
N ASP A 21 -16.40 14.09 1.14
CA ASP A 21 -17.67 13.46 0.75
C ASP A 21 -17.76 12.02 1.30
N LEU A 22 -16.64 11.29 1.30
CA LEU A 22 -16.53 9.95 1.86
C LEU A 22 -16.32 9.92 3.39
N GLY A 23 -16.27 11.07 4.07
CA GLY A 23 -16.03 11.15 5.51
C GLY A 23 -14.65 10.65 5.95
N LEU A 24 -13.66 10.63 5.05
CA LEU A 24 -12.35 10.05 5.29
C LEU A 24 -11.36 11.07 5.85
N THR A 25 -10.41 10.60 6.66
CA THR A 25 -9.17 11.34 6.94
C THR A 25 -8.14 11.08 5.84
N TRP A 26 -7.08 11.87 5.74
CA TRP A 26 -5.97 11.57 4.81
C TRP A 26 -5.34 10.19 5.03
N ARG A 27 -5.35 9.68 6.26
CA ARG A 27 -4.94 8.29 6.55
C ARG A 27 -5.94 7.28 6.00
N GLY A 28 -7.23 7.60 6.02
CA GLY A 28 -8.27 6.79 5.39
C GLY A 28 -8.07 6.69 3.88
N VAL A 29 -7.78 7.81 3.22
CA VAL A 29 -7.46 7.82 1.78
C VAL A 29 -6.21 6.98 1.49
N ALA A 30 -5.14 7.16 2.27
CA ALA A 30 -3.92 6.35 2.14
C ALA A 30 -4.18 4.84 2.28
N ARG A 31 -5.12 4.44 3.14
CA ARG A 31 -5.51 3.03 3.27
C ARG A 31 -6.30 2.53 2.07
N GLN A 32 -7.17 3.36 1.48
CA GLN A 32 -7.96 2.97 0.32
C GLN A 32 -7.10 2.88 -0.95
N THR A 33 -6.17 3.81 -1.13
CA THR A 33 -5.31 3.86 -2.32
C THR A 33 -4.05 3.01 -2.20
N GLY A 34 -3.73 2.49 -1.01
CA GLY A 34 -2.47 1.79 -0.73
C GLY A 34 -1.23 2.71 -0.70
N LEU A 35 -1.39 4.00 -0.98
CA LEU A 35 -0.30 4.98 -1.02
C LEU A 35 0.18 5.38 0.37
N ALA A 36 1.44 5.77 0.48
CA ALA A 36 1.99 6.30 1.72
C ALA A 36 1.34 7.64 2.10
N ILE A 37 1.12 7.89 3.40
CA ILE A 37 0.60 9.18 3.90
C ILE A 37 1.48 10.36 3.45
N SER A 38 2.80 10.14 3.34
CA SER A 38 3.76 11.13 2.85
C SER A 38 3.47 11.61 1.43
N THR A 39 2.83 10.80 0.59
CA THR A 39 2.40 11.18 -0.76
C THR A 39 1.39 12.34 -0.69
N PHE A 40 0.40 12.25 0.18
CA PHE A 40 -0.59 13.33 0.36
C PHE A 40 0.02 14.59 0.97
N THR A 41 0.97 14.43 1.90
CA THR A 41 1.73 15.58 2.43
C THR A 41 2.56 16.28 1.35
N ARG A 42 3.16 15.53 0.41
CA ARG A 42 3.88 16.10 -0.74
C ARG A 42 2.94 16.86 -1.67
N ILE A 43 1.79 16.26 -2.00
CA ILE A 43 0.76 16.85 -2.87
C ILE A 43 0.24 18.17 -2.25
N GLY A 44 -0.11 18.16 -0.97
CA GLY A 44 -0.56 19.37 -0.26
C GLY A 44 0.49 20.49 -0.18
N LYS A 45 1.78 20.15 -0.34
CA LYS A 45 2.89 21.10 -0.47
C LYS A 45 3.19 21.50 -1.93
N GLY A 46 2.36 21.10 -2.89
CA GLY A 46 2.54 21.42 -4.31
C GLY A 46 3.68 20.66 -5.00
N ARG A 47 4.16 19.55 -4.43
CA ARG A 47 5.27 18.77 -5.01
C ARG A 47 4.78 17.80 -6.08
N THR A 48 5.70 17.39 -6.96
CA THR A 48 5.45 16.41 -8.02
C THR A 48 5.00 15.06 -7.47
N VAL A 49 4.09 14.44 -8.20
CA VAL A 49 3.55 13.11 -7.95
C VAL A 49 4.23 12.13 -8.90
N GLU A 50 4.61 10.96 -8.38
CA GLU A 50 5.12 9.86 -9.21
C GLU A 50 4.01 9.33 -10.13
N ALA A 51 4.36 8.81 -11.31
CA ALA A 51 3.37 8.42 -12.33
C ALA A 51 2.37 7.37 -11.80
N ASP A 52 2.84 6.32 -11.14
CA ASP A 52 2.00 5.26 -10.59
C ASP A 52 1.04 5.78 -9.50
N ALA A 53 1.52 6.70 -8.66
CA ALA A 53 0.71 7.35 -7.65
C ALA A 53 -0.35 8.25 -8.30
N LEU A 54 -0.03 8.96 -9.38
CA LEU A 54 -1.00 9.77 -10.12
C LEU A 54 -2.11 8.89 -10.71
N VAL A 55 -1.74 7.79 -11.38
CA VAL A 55 -2.69 6.85 -11.97
C VAL A 55 -3.65 6.30 -10.91
N THR A 56 -3.13 5.84 -9.78
CA THR A 56 -3.94 5.36 -8.65
C THR A 56 -4.93 6.43 -8.15
N LEU A 57 -4.50 7.70 -8.08
CA LEU A 57 -5.33 8.80 -7.60
C LEU A 57 -6.41 9.20 -8.62
N LEU A 58 -6.13 9.10 -9.92
CA LEU A 58 -7.14 9.32 -10.96
C LEU A 58 -8.26 8.28 -10.83
N VAL A 59 -7.91 7.00 -10.74
CA VAL A 59 -8.89 5.90 -10.60
C VAL A 59 -9.74 6.09 -9.35
N TRP A 60 -9.12 6.45 -8.23
CA TRP A 60 -9.85 6.70 -6.97
C TRP A 60 -10.80 7.91 -7.04
N LEU A 61 -10.44 8.93 -7.83
CA LEU A 61 -11.28 10.09 -8.12
C LEU A 61 -12.38 9.82 -9.14
N ASP A 62 -12.40 8.63 -9.76
CA ASP A 62 -13.33 8.27 -10.84
C ASP A 62 -13.23 9.24 -12.04
N LEU A 63 -12.01 9.72 -12.33
CA LEU A 63 -11.74 10.67 -13.41
C LEU A 63 -11.30 10.01 -14.72
N ASP A 64 -11.26 8.68 -14.74
CA ASP A 64 -10.59 7.91 -15.78
C ASP A 64 -11.13 6.48 -15.90
N SER A 65 -12.45 6.32 -16.02
CA SER A 65 -13.07 5.02 -16.30
C SER A 65 -12.42 4.28 -17.49
N GLU A 66 -11.82 4.99 -18.46
CA GLU A 66 -11.05 4.41 -19.57
C GLU A 66 -9.56 4.14 -19.28
N ILE A 67 -8.91 4.80 -18.32
CA ILE A 67 -7.51 4.45 -17.96
C ILE A 67 -7.53 3.34 -16.91
N ALA A 68 -8.55 3.28 -16.05
CA ALA A 68 -8.71 2.24 -15.05
C ALA A 68 -8.56 0.81 -15.60
N VAL A 69 -8.97 0.54 -16.84
CA VAL A 69 -8.81 -0.77 -17.50
C VAL A 69 -7.35 -1.14 -17.81
N LEU A 70 -6.45 -0.15 -17.79
CA LEU A 70 -5.00 -0.30 -17.99
C LEU A 70 -4.22 -0.30 -16.66
N VAL A 71 -4.90 -0.17 -15.52
CA VAL A 71 -4.28 -0.10 -14.19
C VAL A 71 -4.46 -1.43 -13.46
N GLU A 72 -3.36 -2.10 -13.16
CA GLU A 72 -3.37 -3.27 -12.28
C GLU A 72 -3.29 -2.84 -10.81
N PRO A 73 -4.05 -3.49 -9.90
CA PRO A 73 -3.96 -3.18 -8.48
C PRO A 73 -2.55 -3.49 -7.96
N GLY A 74 -1.98 -2.54 -7.20
CA GLY A 74 -0.70 -2.76 -6.53
C GLY A 74 -0.78 -3.94 -5.55
N GLN A 75 0.31 -4.71 -5.45
CA GLN A 75 0.38 -5.86 -4.55
C GLN A 75 0.16 -5.41 -3.09
N PRO A 76 -0.70 -6.10 -2.32
CA PRO A 76 -0.98 -5.74 -0.95
C PRO A 76 0.31 -5.82 -0.11
N LYS A 77 0.47 -4.92 0.85
CA LYS A 77 1.57 -5.02 1.80
C LYS A 77 1.36 -6.27 2.66
N ILE A 78 2.36 -7.14 2.71
CA ILE A 78 2.30 -8.39 3.47
C ILE A 78 3.16 -8.23 4.73
N PRO A 79 2.66 -8.63 5.92
CA PRO A 79 3.48 -8.65 7.12
C PRO A 79 4.49 -9.80 7.05
N CYS A 80 5.73 -9.55 7.46
CA CYS A 80 6.68 -10.63 7.68
C CYS A 80 6.21 -11.56 8.83
N PRO A 81 6.31 -12.90 8.68
CA PRO A 81 5.99 -13.84 9.76
C PRO A 81 6.92 -13.77 10.98
N GLY A 82 8.18 -13.36 10.81
CA GLY A 82 9.17 -13.25 11.89
C GLY A 82 9.03 -11.97 12.73
N CYS A 83 9.02 -10.79 12.11
CA CYS A 83 9.05 -9.50 12.83
C CYS A 83 7.78 -8.65 12.69
N ARG A 84 6.77 -9.11 11.95
CA ARG A 84 5.52 -8.40 11.63
C ARG A 84 5.67 -7.04 10.92
N ARG A 85 6.87 -6.68 10.46
CA ARG A 85 7.07 -5.49 9.64
C ARG A 85 6.40 -5.68 8.28
N MET A 86 5.73 -4.63 7.79
CA MET A 86 5.02 -4.65 6.51
C MET A 86 6.00 -4.42 5.36
N PHE A 87 5.89 -5.22 4.30
CA PHE A 87 6.70 -5.08 3.08
C PHE A 87 5.82 -5.08 1.83
N GLU A 88 6.29 -4.44 0.77
CA GLU A 88 5.67 -4.44 -0.55
C GLU A 88 6.30 -5.58 -1.37
N PRO A 89 5.52 -6.58 -1.82
CA PRO A 89 6.00 -7.62 -2.73
C PRO A 89 6.43 -7.00 -4.06
N LYS A 90 7.41 -7.61 -4.73
CA LYS A 90 7.70 -7.27 -6.12
C LYS A 90 6.55 -7.72 -7.03
N VAL A 91 6.53 -7.16 -8.24
CA VAL A 91 5.55 -7.48 -9.30
C VAL A 91 5.53 -8.98 -9.64
N ASP A 92 6.68 -9.66 -9.56
CA ASP A 92 6.81 -11.11 -9.76
C ASP A 92 6.34 -11.96 -8.56
N GLY A 93 5.74 -11.31 -7.54
CA GLY A 93 5.30 -11.95 -6.30
C GLY A 93 6.43 -12.25 -5.32
N THR A 94 7.69 -11.97 -5.68
CA THR A 94 8.81 -12.24 -4.76
C THR A 94 8.87 -11.20 -3.66
N VAL A 95 8.95 -11.68 -2.41
CA VAL A 95 9.26 -10.84 -1.26
C VAL A 95 10.76 -10.90 -1.05
N ARG A 96 11.46 -9.75 -1.06
CA ARG A 96 12.88 -9.72 -0.67
C ARG A 96 13.00 -10.28 0.75
N ALA A 97 13.81 -11.31 0.93
CA ALA A 97 14.19 -11.79 2.25
C ALA A 97 14.88 -10.64 3.01
N HIS A 98 14.14 -9.98 3.90
CA HIS A 98 14.74 -9.08 4.87
C HIS A 98 15.53 -9.92 5.89
N GLY A 99 16.69 -9.42 6.34
CA GLY A 99 17.57 -10.07 7.31
C GLY A 99 17.02 -10.03 8.73
N CYS A 100 15.77 -10.44 8.94
CA CYS A 100 15.30 -10.75 10.27
C CYS A 100 15.86 -12.11 10.65
N GLU A 101 16.83 -12.08 11.57
CA GLU A 101 17.17 -13.26 12.34
C GLU A 101 15.86 -13.78 12.97
N PRO A 102 15.45 -15.03 12.69
CA PRO A 102 14.26 -15.54 13.31
C PRO A 102 14.51 -15.53 14.81
N ALA A 103 13.69 -14.80 15.57
CA ALA A 103 13.61 -15.03 17.00
C ALA A 103 13.28 -16.50 17.16
N THR A 104 14.26 -17.29 17.61
CA THR A 104 14.16 -18.71 17.91
C THR A 104 12.92 -18.90 18.78
N GLN A 105 11.81 -19.32 18.17
CA GLN A 105 10.69 -19.84 18.96
C GLN A 105 11.21 -21.14 19.59
N PRO A 106 11.15 -21.33 20.91
CA PRO A 106 11.42 -22.63 21.47
C PRO A 106 10.39 -23.59 20.87
N ALA A 107 10.90 -24.68 20.29
CA ALA A 107 10.08 -25.76 19.78
C ALA A 107 9.06 -26.15 20.86
N VAL A 108 7.77 -26.02 20.55
CA VAL A 108 6.72 -26.65 21.33
C VAL A 108 6.96 -28.15 21.19
N SER A 109 7.64 -28.70 22.19
CA SER A 109 7.96 -30.12 22.28
C SER A 109 6.64 -30.87 22.39
N ALA A 110 6.27 -31.57 21.32
CA ALA A 110 5.18 -32.53 21.36
C ALA A 110 5.59 -33.64 22.35
N ALA A 111 4.89 -33.70 23.48
CA ALA A 111 5.06 -34.77 24.45
C ALA A 111 4.76 -36.13 23.79
N PRO A 112 5.59 -37.15 23.97
CA PRO A 112 5.26 -38.50 23.52
C PRO A 112 4.19 -39.07 24.45
N THR A 113 3.00 -39.35 23.90
CA THR A 113 2.00 -40.20 24.56
C THR A 113 2.57 -41.61 24.71
N THR A 114 3.00 -41.95 25.92
CA THR A 114 3.28 -43.31 26.36
C THR A 114 2.02 -44.15 26.21
N LYS A 115 2.05 -45.11 25.27
CA LYS A 115 1.13 -46.24 25.20
C LYS A 115 1.92 -47.45 25.68
N ASP A 116 1.51 -48.02 26.81
CA ASP A 116 1.78 -49.40 27.31
C ASP A 116 1.59 -49.38 28.84
N THR A 117 0.60 -50.02 29.45
CA THR A 117 0.43 -51.47 29.73
C THR A 117 -0.47 -51.56 31.00
N PRO A 118 -1.03 -52.70 31.49
CA PRO A 118 -1.23 -54.05 30.94
C PRO A 118 -2.69 -54.42 30.64
#